data_AF-A0A1M3T0D5-F1
#
_entry.id   AF-A0A1M3T0D5-F1
#
_cell.length_a   1.000
_cell.length_b   1.000
_cell.length_c   1.000
_cell.angle_alpha   90.00
_cell.angle_beta   90.00
_cell.angle_gamma   90.00
#
_symmetry.space_group_name_H-M   'P 1'
#
loop_
_entity.id
_entity.type
_entity.pdbx_description
1 polymer ?
#
loop_
_entity_poly.entity_id
_entity_poly.type
_entity_poly.pdbx_seq_one_letter_code
_entity_poly.pdbx_strand_id
1 'polypeptide(L)'
;MDAPQVPRFGEGRRRKTVFRKFRQLCDLFNMKAMVVITDSDNRHWIFKTHEDVPGVQLAIDHPRTQTHDDFYLLNSIKSTRVRHEVRPQQPLQVTLQPPTFRRGH
;
A
#
# COMPACT_ATOMS: atom_id res chain seq x y z
N MET A 1 0.52 37.29 0.77
CA MET A 1 -0.77 36.60 0.53
C MET A 1 -0.58 35.18 1.00
N ASP A 2 -1.04 34.87 2.21
CA ASP A 2 -0.93 33.52 2.79
C ASP A 2 -1.96 32.60 2.13
N ALA A 3 -1.48 31.55 1.46
CA ALA A 3 -2.33 30.51 0.92
C ALA A 3 -3.07 29.80 2.07
N PRO A 4 -4.36 29.44 1.90
CA PRO A 4 -5.09 28.74 2.94
C PRO A 4 -4.40 27.41 3.25
N GLN A 5 -3.94 27.23 4.49
CA GLN A 5 -3.39 25.96 4.95
C GLN A 5 -4.51 24.94 5.02
N VAL A 6 -4.61 24.11 4.00
CA VAL A 6 -5.49 22.94 4.00
C VAL A 6 -5.04 22.03 5.16
N PRO A 7 -5.94 21.60 6.06
CA PRO A 7 -5.57 20.72 7.16
C PRO A 7 -4.86 19.46 6.63
N ARG A 8 -3.61 19.23 7.03
CA ARG A 8 -2.74 18.12 6.56
C ARG A 8 -3.14 16.74 7.08
N PHE A 9 -4.40 16.56 7.46
CA PHE A 9 -4.90 15.30 8.01
C PHE A 9 -4.96 14.24 6.90
N GLY A 10 -4.14 13.20 7.05
CA GLY A 10 -4.20 12.00 6.23
C GLY A 10 -3.20 11.91 5.08
N GLU A 11 -2.22 12.81 4.96
CA GLU A 11 -1.13 12.67 3.97
C GLU A 11 -0.43 11.31 4.10
N GLY A 12 -0.09 10.88 5.32
CA GLY A 12 0.47 9.54 5.56
C GLY A 12 -0.45 8.39 5.16
N ARG A 13 -1.77 8.51 5.40
CA ARG A 13 -2.77 7.48 5.03
C ARG A 13 -2.95 7.41 3.51
N ARG A 14 -2.96 8.56 2.83
CA ARG A 14 -3.02 8.67 1.37
C ARG A 14 -1.76 8.08 0.74
N ARG A 15 -0.58 8.45 1.25
CA ARG A 15 0.71 7.88 0.83
C ARG A 15 0.73 6.36 0.90
N LYS A 16 0.39 5.78 2.07
CA LYS A 16 0.30 4.31 2.23
C LYS A 16 -0.69 3.67 1.25
N THR A 17 -1.79 4.35 0.94
CA THR A 17 -2.79 3.86 -0.03
C THR A 17 -2.24 3.89 -1.46
N VAL A 18 -1.53 4.95 -1.84
CA VAL A 18 -0.87 5.06 -3.15
C VAL A 18 0.17 3.95 -3.32
N PHE A 19 1.06 3.74 -2.35
CA PHE A 19 2.04 2.65 -2.40
C PHE A 19 1.40 1.28 -2.48
N ARG A 20 0.34 1.02 -1.70
CA ARG A 20 -0.41 -0.24 -1.79
C ARG A 20 -1.01 -0.47 -3.17
N LYS A 21 -1.65 0.55 -3.76
CA LYS A 21 -2.26 0.44 -5.10
C LYS A 21 -1.21 0.27 -6.18
N PHE A 22 -0.12 1.02 -6.10
CA PHE A 22 0.99 0.90 -7.01
C PHE A 22 1.62 -0.49 -6.97
N ARG A 23 1.82 -1.05 -5.76
CA ARG A 23 2.26 -2.44 -5.59
C ARG A 23 1.32 -3.44 -6.27
N GLN A 24 0.01 -3.30 -6.09
CA GLN A 24 -0.99 -4.18 -6.74
C GLN A 24 -0.88 -4.13 -8.26
N LEU A 25 -0.66 -2.95 -8.84
CA LEU A 25 -0.46 -2.79 -10.29
C LEU A 25 0.86 -3.45 -10.74
N CYS A 26 1.95 -3.21 -10.02
CA CYS A 26 3.23 -3.83 -10.36
C CYS A 26 3.19 -5.36 -10.27
N ASP A 27 2.46 -5.92 -9.29
CA ASP A 27 2.27 -7.37 -9.17
C ASP A 27 1.39 -7.92 -10.30
N LEU A 28 0.30 -7.23 -10.65
CA LEU A 28 -0.63 -7.63 -11.71
C LEU A 28 0.05 -7.65 -13.10
N PHE A 29 0.90 -6.68 -13.38
CA PHE A 29 1.56 -6.53 -14.69
C PHE A 29 3.02 -7.00 -14.70
N ASN A 30 3.49 -7.62 -13.61
CA ASN A 30 4.88 -8.07 -13.46
C ASN A 30 5.92 -6.97 -13.77
N MET A 31 5.70 -5.76 -13.24
CA MET A 31 6.53 -4.59 -13.50
C MET A 31 7.52 -4.32 -12.35
N LYS A 32 8.75 -3.94 -12.72
CA LYS A 32 9.74 -3.36 -11.81
C LYS A 32 9.58 -1.85 -11.81
N ALA A 33 9.42 -1.25 -10.64
CA ALA A 33 9.23 0.18 -10.54
C ALA A 33 9.65 0.72 -9.17
N MET A 34 9.98 2.01 -9.16
CA MET A 34 10.20 2.81 -7.98
C MET A 34 9.32 4.04 -8.08
N VAL A 35 8.74 4.46 -6.96
CA VAL A 35 8.02 5.72 -6.84
C VAL A 35 8.59 6.52 -5.68
N VAL A 36 8.80 7.81 -5.93
CA VAL A 36 9.22 8.80 -4.93
C VAL A 36 8.06 9.76 -4.75
N ILE A 37 7.58 9.92 -3.53
CA ILE A 37 6.56 10.90 -3.18
C ILE A 37 7.23 11.97 -2.31
N THR A 38 7.17 13.21 -2.77
CA THR A 38 7.60 14.37 -1.99
C THR A 38 6.39 14.96 -1.27
N ASP A 39 6.51 15.15 0.04
CA ASP A 39 5.49 15.83 0.82
C ASP A 39 5.67 17.36 0.84
N SER A 40 4.75 18.05 1.50
CA SER A 40 4.75 19.51 1.62
C SER A 40 5.94 20.06 2.44
N ASP A 41 6.59 19.22 3.24
CA ASP A 41 7.80 19.54 4.00
C ASP A 41 9.07 19.12 3.24
N ASN A 42 8.94 18.83 1.94
CA ASN A 42 10.04 18.46 1.06
C ASN A 42 10.75 17.15 1.48
N ARG A 43 10.07 16.28 2.24
CA ARG A 43 10.56 14.94 2.60
C ARG A 43 10.20 13.95 1.50
N HIS A 44 11.13 13.08 1.15
CA HIS A 44 10.95 12.07 0.12
C HIS A 44 10.60 10.72 0.75
N TRP A 45 9.57 10.09 0.22
CA TRP A 45 9.11 8.75 0.59
C TRP A 45 9.27 7.83 -0.60
N ILE A 46 9.97 6.72 -0.41
CA ILE A 46 10.33 5.82 -1.50
C ILE A 46 9.67 4.47 -1.30
N PHE A 47 8.96 4.03 -2.34
CA PHE A 47 8.54 2.65 -2.49
C PHE A 47 9.22 2.05 -3.71
N LYS A 48 9.94 0.94 -3.51
CA LYS A 48 10.55 0.15 -4.58
C LYS A 48 9.97 -1.26 -4.57
N THR A 49 9.70 -1.81 -5.75
CA THR A 49 9.16 -3.17 -5.84
C THR A 49 10.23 -4.25 -5.76
N HIS A 50 11.45 -3.94 -6.21
CA HIS A 50 12.61 -4.83 -6.28
C HIS A 50 13.87 -4.07 -5.84
N GLU A 51 14.93 -4.81 -5.49
CA GLU A 51 16.25 -4.22 -5.15
C GLU A 51 16.98 -3.67 -6.37
N ASP A 52 16.79 -4.30 -7.54
CA ASP A 52 17.52 -4.02 -8.77
C ASP A 52 16.88 -2.95 -9.65
N VAL A 53 15.96 -2.15 -9.11
CA VAL A 53 15.36 -1.04 -9.87
C VAL A 53 16.42 0.05 -10.07
N PRO A 54 16.72 0.44 -11.33
CA PRO A 54 17.71 1.49 -11.60
C PRO A 54 17.41 2.79 -10.85
N GLY A 55 18.43 3.43 -10.28
CA GLY A 55 18.31 4.71 -9.59
C GLY A 55 17.77 4.63 -8.15
N VAL A 56 17.46 3.43 -7.63
CA VAL A 56 17.06 3.24 -6.22
C VAL A 56 18.12 3.76 -5.26
N GLN A 57 19.39 3.42 -5.48
CA GLN A 57 20.47 3.81 -4.56
C GLN A 57 20.61 5.33 -4.49
N LEU A 58 20.58 6.01 -5.65
CA LEU A 58 20.61 7.47 -5.73
C LEU A 58 19.44 8.14 -5.00
N ALA A 59 18.25 7.52 -5.06
CA ALA A 59 17.09 8.03 -4.38
C ALA A 59 17.15 7.77 -2.86
N ILE A 60 17.67 6.61 -2.43
CA ILE A 60 17.90 6.29 -1.01
C ILE A 60 18.94 7.22 -0.39
N ASP A 61 20.04 7.48 -1.10
CA ASP A 61 21.15 8.32 -0.62
C ASP A 61 20.82 9.81 -0.58
N HIS A 62 19.67 10.21 -1.15
CA HIS A 62 19.25 11.60 -1.15
C HIS A 62 18.94 12.08 0.28
N PRO A 63 19.48 13.22 0.73
CA PRO A 63 19.39 13.67 2.14
C PRO A 63 17.95 13.97 2.61
N ARG A 64 17.01 14.11 1.68
CA ARG A 64 15.59 14.32 1.98
C ARG A 64 14.80 13.02 2.12
N THR A 65 15.42 11.88 1.83
CA THR A 65 14.74 10.58 1.83
C THR A 65 14.54 10.07 3.24
N GLN A 66 13.28 9.89 3.60
CA GLN A 66 12.83 9.23 4.81
C GLN A 66 12.20 7.90 4.44
N THR A 67 12.91 6.81 4.72
CA THR A 67 12.42 5.44 4.50
C THR A 67 11.68 4.96 5.74
N HIS A 68 10.35 5.09 5.76
CA HIS A 68 9.49 4.47 6.80
C HIS A 68 8.19 3.90 6.21
N ASP A 69 8.28 3.03 5.21
CA ASP A 69 7.12 2.29 4.73
C ASP A 69 7.27 0.79 4.95
N ASP A 70 6.23 0.20 5.55
CA ASP A 70 6.20 -1.18 6.07
C ASP A 70 6.04 -2.26 4.97
N PHE A 71 6.30 -1.93 3.70
CA PHE A 71 6.01 -2.85 2.60
C PHE A 71 7.20 -3.76 2.27
N TYR A 72 7.00 -5.07 2.40
CA TYR A 72 7.95 -6.06 1.88
C TYR A 72 8.08 -5.97 0.36
N LEU A 73 9.30 -6.13 -0.16
CA LEU A 73 9.60 -6.19 -1.60
C LEU A 73 8.87 -7.37 -2.27
N LEU A 74 8.50 -7.20 -3.54
CA LEU A 74 7.80 -8.24 -4.31
C LEU A 74 8.68 -9.48 -4.56
N ASN A 75 9.99 -9.29 -4.66
CA ASN A 75 10.98 -10.36 -4.84
C ASN A 75 11.60 -10.87 -3.54
N SER A 76 11.15 -10.40 -2.37
CA SER A 76 11.66 -10.92 -1.11
C SER A 76 11.33 -12.41 -1.02
N ILE A 77 12.35 -13.24 -0.78
CA ILE A 77 12.23 -14.71 -0.66
C ILE A 77 11.23 -15.11 0.45
N LYS A 78 10.90 -14.18 1.37
CA LYS A 78 9.88 -14.32 2.41
C LYS A 78 8.47 -13.91 1.99
N SER A 79 8.29 -13.35 0.78
CA SER A 79 6.99 -13.10 0.18
C SER A 79 6.50 -14.40 -0.46
N THR A 80 6.38 -15.46 0.34
CA THR A 80 5.46 -16.55 0.05
C THR A 80 4.10 -15.90 -0.17
N ARG A 81 3.75 -15.73 -1.45
CA ARG A 81 2.41 -15.37 -1.86
C ARG A 81 1.51 -16.41 -1.20
N VAL A 82 0.86 -16.05 -0.10
CA VAL A 82 -0.47 -16.55 0.18
C VAL A 82 -1.33 -15.93 -0.92
N ARG A 83 -1.21 -16.50 -2.11
CA ARG A 83 -2.19 -16.38 -3.17
C ARG A 83 -3.46 -16.84 -2.47
N HIS A 84 -4.35 -15.92 -2.12
CA HIS A 84 -5.68 -16.22 -1.64
C HIS A 84 -6.48 -16.81 -2.82
N GLU A 85 -5.98 -17.90 -3.40
CA GLU A 85 -6.70 -18.82 -4.27
C GLU A 85 -7.19 -19.99 -3.42
N VAL A 86 -7.91 -19.69 -2.35
CA VAL A 86 -8.95 -20.58 -1.86
C VAL A 86 -10.05 -19.69 -1.29
N ARG A 87 -10.96 -19.23 -2.14
CA ARG A 87 -12.34 -19.07 -1.67
C ARG A 87 -12.77 -20.50 -1.31
N PRO A 88 -13.06 -20.86 -0.06
CA PRO A 88 -13.75 -22.11 0.17
C PRO A 88 -15.06 -22.00 -0.61
N GLN A 89 -15.21 -22.81 -1.67
CA GLN A 89 -16.53 -23.09 -2.21
C GLN A 89 -17.28 -23.87 -1.14
N GLN A 90 -17.82 -23.15 -0.15
CA GLN A 90 -18.94 -23.68 0.60
C GLN A 90 -20.10 -23.79 -0.39
N PRO A 91 -20.72 -24.96 -0.57
CA PRO A 91 -21.98 -25.02 -1.28
C PRO A 91 -22.97 -24.12 -0.54
N LEU A 92 -23.47 -23.10 -1.23
CA LEU A 92 -24.54 -22.22 -0.76
C LEU A 92 -25.81 -23.06 -0.51
N GLN A 93 -26.01 -23.49 0.73
CA GLN A 93 -27.36 -23.54 1.30
C GLN A 93 -27.47 -22.38 2.28
N VAL A 94 -27.54 -21.17 1.73
CA VAL A 94 -27.96 -20.00 2.49
C VAL A 94 -29.49 -20.04 2.52
N THR A 95 -30.05 -20.68 3.53
CA THR A 95 -31.40 -20.35 3.97
C THR A 95 -31.34 -18.92 4.47
N LEU A 96 -31.85 -17.98 3.67
CA LEU A 96 -31.96 -16.56 4.01
C LEU A 96 -32.95 -16.41 5.17
N GLN A 97 -32.53 -16.72 6.40
CA GLN A 97 -33.27 -16.29 7.58
C GLN A 97 -32.88 -14.84 7.89
N PRO A 98 -33.87 -13.92 7.95
CA PRO A 98 -33.59 -12.55 8.38
C PRO A 98 -33.11 -12.55 9.84
N PRO A 99 -32.10 -11.73 10.19
CA PRO A 99 -31.60 -11.67 11.56
C PRO A 99 -32.66 -11.13 12.50
N THR A 100 -33.02 -11.90 13.52
CA THR A 100 -33.93 -11.45 14.57
C THR A 100 -33.16 -10.66 15.63
N PHE A 101 -33.43 -9.37 15.73
CA PHE A 101 -32.94 -8.55 16.82
C PHE A 101 -33.70 -8.92 18.10
N ARG A 102 -33.04 -9.61 19.03
CA ARG A 102 -33.56 -9.74 20.40
C ARG A 102 -33.41 -8.38 21.10
N ARG A 103 -34.53 -7.70 21.37
CA ARG A 103 -34.55 -6.60 22.35
C ARG A 103 -34.34 -7.22 23.72
N GLY A 104 -33.23 -6.89 24.38
CA GLY A 104 -32.98 -7.25 25.77
C GLY A 104 -34.02 -6.61 26.68
N HIS A 105 -34.43 -7.37 27.71
CA HIS A 105 -35.25 -6.90 28.82
C HIS A 105 -34.49 -5.92 29.71
#